data_AF-A0A4Y3KRI4-F1
#
_entry.id   AF-A0A4Y3KRI4-F1
#
_cell.length_a   1.000
_cell.length_b   1.000
_cell.length_c   1.000
_cell.angle_alpha   90.00
_cell.angle_beta   90.00
_cell.angle_gamma   90.00
#
_symmetry.space_group_name_H-M   'P 1'
#
loop_
_entity.id
_entity.type
_entity.pdbx_description
1 polymer ?
#
loop_
_entity_poly.entity_id
_entity_poly.type
_entity_poly.pdbx_seq_one_letter_code
_entity_poly.pdbx_strand_id
1 'polypeptide(L)'
;MRFTFEVELDDATPDPTMLDELGRALRYWAGNLKHYPLTDGQHDAIRDSSYTEVGEWRITRGPVPASPPDDAPSPGASSHPASSHPVPSHAADDHPSEASGPS
;
A
#
# COMPACT_ATOMS: atom_id res chain seq x y z
N MET A 1 -0.20 -0.47 -10.66
CA MET A 1 -0.07 -1.83 -11.24
C MET A 1 -0.87 -2.78 -10.36
N ARG A 2 -1.37 -3.88 -10.92
CA ARG A 2 -2.18 -4.86 -10.20
C ARG A 2 -1.56 -6.24 -10.43
N PHE A 3 -1.44 -7.00 -9.35
CA PHE A 3 -1.07 -8.40 -9.37
C PHE A 3 -2.31 -9.23 -9.05
N THR A 4 -2.56 -10.27 -9.82
CA THR A 4 -3.68 -11.21 -9.60
C THR A 4 -3.12 -12.63 -9.58
N PHE A 5 -3.55 -13.43 -8.61
CA PHE A 5 -3.26 -14.86 -8.46
C PHE A 5 -4.61 -15.55 -8.34
N GLU A 6 -4.94 -16.39 -9.31
CA GLU A 6 -6.23 -17.03 -9.43
C GLU A 6 -6.01 -18.54 -9.54
N VAL A 7 -6.72 -19.30 -8.70
CA VAL A 7 -6.61 -20.76 -8.63
C VAL A 7 -8.01 -21.34 -8.62
N GLU A 8 -8.23 -22.32 -9.47
CA GLU A 8 -9.42 -23.16 -9.47
C GLU A 8 -9.27 -24.20 -8.37
N LEU A 9 -10.25 -24.27 -7.48
CA LEU A 9 -10.31 -25.25 -6.41
C LEU A 9 -11.34 -26.32 -6.79
N ASP A 10 -10.97 -27.59 -6.60
CA ASP A 10 -11.85 -28.72 -6.83
C ASP A 10 -12.67 -29.03 -5.58
N ASP A 11 -13.97 -28.76 -5.63
CA ASP A 11 -14.92 -29.05 -4.54
C ASP A 11 -15.03 -30.55 -4.19
N ALA A 12 -14.53 -31.44 -5.05
CA ALA A 12 -14.44 -32.87 -4.74
C ALA A 12 -13.23 -33.23 -3.84
N THR A 13 -12.27 -32.32 -3.69
CA THR A 13 -11.10 -32.50 -2.84
C THR A 13 -11.42 -32.12 -1.39
N PRO A 14 -11.05 -32.95 -0.38
CA PRO A 14 -11.27 -32.59 1.02
C PRO A 14 -10.56 -31.28 1.41
N ASP A 15 -11.25 -30.41 2.16
CA ASP A 15 -10.73 -29.10 2.59
C ASP A 15 -9.29 -29.13 3.15
N PRO A 16 -8.89 -30.09 4.01
CA PRO A 16 -7.52 -30.11 4.53
C PRO A 16 -6.47 -30.34 3.44
N THR A 17 -6.76 -31.22 2.48
CA THR A 17 -5.90 -31.50 1.33
C THR A 17 -5.83 -30.28 0.41
N MET A 18 -6.97 -29.67 0.13
CA MET A 18 -7.06 -28.44 -0.67
C MET A 18 -6.25 -27.30 -0.05
N LEU A 19 -6.37 -27.09 1.27
CA LEU A 19 -5.62 -26.06 2.00
C LEU A 19 -4.11 -26.30 1.97
N ASP A 20 -3.68 -27.55 2.17
CA ASP A 20 -2.27 -27.92 2.12
C ASP A 20 -1.67 -27.70 0.72
N GLU A 21 -2.41 -28.06 -0.33
CA GLU A 21 -2.01 -27.86 -1.71
C GLU A 21 -1.96 -26.39 -2.11
N LEU A 22 -3.00 -25.62 -1.81
CA LEU A 22 -3.04 -24.18 -2.05
C LEU A 22 -1.93 -23.46 -1.29
N GLY A 23 -1.71 -23.79 -0.02
CA GLY A 23 -0.65 -23.21 0.79
C GLY A 23 0.74 -23.48 0.22
N ARG A 24 0.95 -24.68 -0.32
CA ARG A 24 2.20 -25.06 -1.00
C ARG A 24 2.37 -24.32 -2.33
N ALA A 25 1.33 -24.21 -3.16
CA ALA A 25 1.35 -23.45 -4.41
C ALA A 25 1.72 -21.99 -4.15
N LEU A 26 1.09 -21.34 -3.16
CA LEU A 26 1.39 -19.97 -2.75
C LEU A 26 2.85 -19.80 -2.31
N ARG A 27 3.38 -20.74 -1.51
CA ARG A 27 4.77 -20.68 -1.03
C ARG A 27 5.79 -20.79 -2.16
N TYR A 28 5.60 -21.71 -3.10
CA TYR A 28 6.53 -21.88 -4.21
C TYR A 28 6.48 -20.72 -5.18
N TRP A 29 5.28 -20.31 -5.56
CA TRP A 29 5.12 -19.20 -6.48
C TRP A 29 5.68 -17.89 -5.91
N ALA A 30 5.36 -17.56 -4.65
CA ALA A 30 5.88 -16.36 -4.00
C ALA A 30 7.42 -16.37 -3.89
N GLY A 31 8.03 -17.54 -3.68
CA GLY A 31 9.48 -17.70 -3.70
C GLY A 31 10.12 -17.50 -5.07
N ASN A 32 9.37 -17.78 -6.14
CA ASN A 32 9.83 -17.67 -7.53
C ASN A 32 9.69 -16.26 -8.11
N LEU A 33 8.86 -15.39 -7.51
CA LEU A 33 8.63 -14.01 -7.98
C LEU A 33 9.92 -13.23 -8.26
N LYS A 34 10.99 -13.47 -7.49
CA LYS A 34 12.31 -12.83 -7.66
C LYS A 34 12.95 -13.09 -9.03
N HIS A 35 12.47 -14.08 -9.77
CA HIS A 35 12.96 -14.47 -11.09
C HIS A 35 12.19 -13.82 -12.24
N TYR A 36 11.06 -13.16 -11.97
CA TYR A 36 10.22 -12.57 -13.00
C TYR A 36 10.31 -11.05 -13.02
N PRO A 37 10.39 -10.42 -14.20
CA PRO A 37 10.24 -8.98 -14.32
C PRO A 37 8.80 -8.59 -13.98
N LEU A 38 8.61 -7.70 -13.01
CA LEU A 38 7.28 -7.19 -12.63
C LEU A 38 6.81 -6.14 -13.63
N THR A 39 6.45 -6.58 -14.84
CA THR A 39 6.04 -5.73 -15.96
C THR A 39 4.62 -6.02 -16.40
N ASP A 40 3.97 -5.04 -17.03
CA ASP A 40 2.62 -5.19 -17.56
C ASP A 40 2.55 -6.29 -18.63
N GLY A 41 1.55 -7.17 -18.53
CA GLY A 41 1.37 -8.33 -19.41
C GLY A 41 2.12 -9.58 -18.96
N GLN A 42 2.97 -9.51 -17.94
CA GLN A 42 3.67 -10.69 -17.41
C GLN A 42 2.68 -11.64 -16.72
N HIS A 43 2.79 -12.94 -17.02
CA HIS A 43 1.96 -13.99 -16.43
C HIS A 43 2.69 -15.34 -16.47
N ASP A 44 2.22 -16.31 -15.68
CA ASP A 44 2.61 -17.73 -15.80
C ASP A 44 1.50 -18.61 -15.19
N ALA A 45 1.52 -19.89 -15.56
CA ALA A 45 0.61 -20.90 -15.04
C ALA A 45 0.99 -21.29 -13.60
N ILE A 46 -0.02 -21.51 -12.77
CA ILE A 46 0.12 -22.10 -11.43
C ILE A 46 -0.11 -23.60 -11.58
N ARG A 47 0.79 -24.39 -11.02
CA ARG A 47 0.69 -25.84 -11.04
C ARG A 47 0.63 -26.41 -9.63
N ASP A 48 -0.17 -27.46 -9.47
CA ASP A 48 -0.20 -28.27 -8.25
C ASP A 48 1.06 -29.14 -8.12
N SER A 49 1.11 -30.00 -7.11
CA SER A 49 2.23 -30.94 -6.95
C SER A 49 2.29 -32.08 -7.96
N SER A 50 1.18 -32.34 -8.65
CA SER A 50 1.07 -33.32 -9.71
C SER A 50 1.47 -32.72 -11.07
N TYR A 51 1.92 -31.45 -11.08
CA TYR A 51 2.23 -30.65 -12.27
C TYR A 51 1.00 -30.37 -13.16
N THR A 52 -0.20 -30.50 -12.62
CA THR A 52 -1.44 -30.11 -13.27
C THR A 52 -1.57 -28.59 -13.20
N GLU A 53 -1.99 -27.96 -14.28
CA GLU A 53 -2.33 -26.54 -14.27
C GLU A 53 -3.64 -26.33 -13.52
N VAL A 54 -3.62 -25.42 -12.54
CA VAL A 54 -4.76 -25.14 -11.64
C VAL A 54 -5.11 -23.66 -11.60
N GLY A 55 -4.50 -22.84 -12.46
CA GLY A 55 -4.76 -21.42 -12.53
C GLY A 55 -3.59 -20.63 -13.11
N GLU A 56 -3.62 -19.32 -12.92
CA GLU A 56 -2.61 -18.40 -13.43
C GLU A 56 -2.34 -17.24 -12.46
N TRP A 57 -1.17 -16.63 -12.61
CA TRP A 57 -0.94 -15.29 -12.10
C TRP A 57 -0.64 -14.34 -13.23
N ARG A 58 -0.99 -13.05 -13.04
CA ARG A 58 -0.71 -12.00 -14.01
C ARG A 58 -0.47 -10.64 -13.38
N ILE A 59 0.29 -9.82 -14.08
CA ILE A 59 0.51 -8.41 -13.77
C ILE A 59 -0.16 -7.59 -14.86
N THR A 60 -1.08 -6.73 -14.44
CA THR A 60 -1.70 -5.76 -15.34
C THR A 60 -1.35 -4.35 -14.90
N ARG A 61 -1.40 -3.41 -15.84
CA ARG A 61 -1.55 -2.00 -15.50
C ARG A 61 -2.74 -1.89 -14.55
N GLY A 62 -2.54 -1.15 -13.45
CA GLY A 62 -3.65 -0.86 -12.56
C GLY A 62 -4.67 -0.01 -13.30
N PRO A 63 -5.93 0.04 -12.87
CA PRO A 63 -6.87 1.01 -13.43
C PRO A 63 -6.21 2.39 -13.38
N VAL A 64 -6.16 3.09 -14.52
CA VAL A 64 -5.93 4.53 -14.48
C VAL A 64 -7.06 5.05 -13.60
N PRO A 65 -6.77 5.78 -12.50
CA PRO A 65 -7.83 6.38 -11.71
C PRO A 65 -8.70 7.14 -12.72
N ALA A 66 -10.01 6.84 -12.73
CA ALA A 66 -10.92 7.52 -13.65
C ALA A 66 -10.62 9.00 -13.51
N SER A 67 -10.17 9.64 -14.59
CA SER A 67 -10.05 11.08 -14.61
C SER A 67 -11.39 11.61 -14.08
N PRO A 68 -11.40 12.54 -13.10
CA PRO A 68 -12.65 13.18 -12.75
C PRO A 68 -13.30 13.66 -14.05
N PRO A 69 -14.63 13.53 -14.20
CA PRO A 69 -15.30 14.04 -15.39
C PRO A 69 -14.80 15.46 -15.66
N ASP A 70 -14.53 15.80 -16.93
CA ASP A 70 -14.02 17.12 -17.35
C ASP A 70 -14.87 18.31 -16.84
N ASP A 71 -16.05 18.02 -16.28
CA ASP A 71 -17.01 18.97 -15.72
C ASP A 71 -17.02 19.03 -14.17
N ALA A 72 -16.09 18.35 -13.49
CA ALA A 72 -15.93 18.52 -12.05
C ALA A 72 -15.45 19.95 -11.77
N PRO A 73 -16.20 20.77 -11.00
CA PRO A 73 -15.75 22.12 -10.69
C PRO A 73 -14.40 22.02 -9.99
N SER A 74 -13.40 22.74 -10.51
CA SER A 74 -12.11 22.93 -9.84
C SER A 74 -12.37 23.18 -8.36
N PRO A 75 -11.74 22.43 -7.42
CA PRO A 75 -11.88 22.75 -6.01
C PRO A 75 -11.40 24.19 -5.85
N GLY A 76 -12.37 25.09 -5.67
CA GLY A 76 -12.12 26.52 -5.56
C GLY A 76 -11.03 26.73 -4.53
N ALA A 77 -10.07 27.58 -4.86
CA ALA A 77 -9.01 28.00 -3.96
C ALA A 77 -9.64 28.29 -2.60
N SER A 78 -9.38 27.40 -1.63
CA SER A 78 -9.67 27.67 -0.23
C SER A 78 -8.74 28.80 0.16
N SER A 79 -9.22 30.03 0.00
CA SER A 79 -8.63 31.22 0.60
C SER A 79 -8.62 30.99 2.11
N HIS A 80 -7.50 30.48 2.63
CA HIS A 80 -7.21 30.54 4.05
C HIS A 80 -7.25 32.02 4.46
N PRO A 81 -8.06 32.45 5.43
CA PRO A 81 -7.80 33.73 6.07
C PRO A 81 -6.46 33.61 6.80
N ALA A 82 -5.56 34.56 6.53
CA ALA A 82 -4.31 34.68 7.26
C ALA A 82 -4.61 34.79 8.76
N SER A 83 -4.21 33.79 9.54
CA SER A 83 -4.16 33.91 11.01
C SER A 83 -3.11 34.96 11.36
N SER A 84 -3.57 36.19 11.58
CA SER A 84 -2.79 37.23 12.24
C SER A 84 -2.52 36.80 13.68
N HIS A 85 -1.36 36.22 13.93
CA HIS A 85 -0.82 36.07 15.27
C HIS A 85 -0.40 37.47 15.78
N PRO A 86 -0.87 37.93 16.95
CA PRO A 86 -0.29 39.10 17.59
C PRO A 86 1.09 38.75 18.16
N VAL A 87 2.06 39.62 17.87
CA VAL A 87 3.42 39.62 18.40
C VAL A 87 3.36 39.95 19.91
N PRO A 88 3.93 39.16 20.82
CA PRO A 88 4.08 39.59 22.21
C PRO A 88 5.17 40.68 22.28
N SER A 89 4.73 41.88 22.70
CA SER A 89 5.57 43.04 22.93
C SER A 89 6.54 42.78 24.08
N HIS A 90 7.83 42.98 23.80
CA HIS A 90 8.92 42.91 24.75
C HIS A 90 8.82 44.11 25.71
N ALA A 91 8.32 43.90 26.92
CA ALA A 91 8.49 44.85 28.01
C ALA A 91 9.74 44.44 28.78
N ALA A 92 10.80 45.23 28.59
CA ALA A 92 11.93 45.27 29.48
C ALA A 92 11.44 45.69 30.86
N ASP A 93 11.75 44.89 31.88
CA ASP A 93 11.82 45.40 33.25
C ASP A 93 13.19 44.98 33.82
N ASP A 94 13.77 45.97 34.47
CA ASP A 94 15.17 46.14 34.79
C ASP A 94 15.38 45.74 36.26
N HIS A 95 16.15 44.66 36.51
CA HIS A 95 17.00 44.36 37.68
C HIS A 95 16.44 44.55 39.14
N PRO A 96 17.16 44.20 40.24
CA PRO A 96 18.44 43.51 40.40
C PRO A 96 18.46 42.30 41.38
N SER A 97 19.63 41.63 41.39
CA SER A 97 20.35 40.91 42.46
C SER A 97 19.70 40.52 43.79
N GLU A 98 19.93 39.26 44.21
CA GLU A 98 20.61 38.83 45.46
C GLU A 98 20.79 37.29 45.37
N ALA A 99 22.00 36.73 45.26
CA ALA A 99 22.99 36.44 46.30
C ALA A 99 22.53 35.43 47.37
N SER A 100 23.41 34.44 47.62
CA SER A 100 23.35 33.31 48.59
C SER A 100 22.75 32.03 47.98
N GLY A 101 23.45 30.90 47.84
CA GLY A 101 24.56 30.33 48.62
C GLY A 101 24.14 28.89 49.02
N PRO A 102 24.98 27.85 48.89
CA PRO A 102 24.52 26.46 48.78
C PRO A 102 24.50 25.68 50.11
N SER A 103 23.56 24.75 50.25
CA SER A 103 23.75 23.30 50.54
C SER A 103 22.45 22.68 51.03
#